data_AF-A0A9D1WNW8-F1
#
_entry.id   AF-A0A9D1WNW8-F1
#
_cell.length_a   1.000
_cell.length_b   1.000
_cell.length_c   1.000
_cell.angle_alpha   90.00
_cell.angle_beta   90.00
_cell.angle_gamma   90.00
#
_symmetry.space_group_name_H-M   'P 1'
#
loop_
_entity.id
_entity.type
_entity.pdbx_description
1 polymer ?
#
loop_
_entity_poly.entity_id
_entity_poly.type
_entity_poly.pdbx_seq_one_letter_code
_entity_poly.pdbx_strand_id
1 'polypeptide(L)'
;MLNRYYRDELDCLKQQGREFAEANPGLSRFLSERSTDPDVERLLEGFAFLTGRMREKVEDEFPELTHSLISMLWPNYLRPVPSMTIMQFTPKPGVLSGRQTVEVGTTLAARPIEGTACRFRTCHEVSLYPLIHAGVQAQHSREASILELALDVDSDQPLDALNIDHLRLHLGGGGYTARSLYLWLGHYLARLELEIDGDVVPLPRDMLVPVGFEREHALLPYPRNAHQGYRILQEYLCFPQAFHFVDLVGLQRWLPARHASRLVLRFVFSRTLPTDAKVRDEHLALYCTPAINLFSHDADPIDLNGERSEYRICPSSRLPTHYEVFSVDVVQGWLESDSGKLRGESR
;
A
#
# COMPACT_ATOMS: atom_id res chain seq x y z
N MET A 1 -14.97 2.72 -27.25
CA MET A 1 -13.85 3.15 -28.12
C MET A 1 -14.16 2.84 -29.58
N LEU A 2 -14.79 1.69 -29.87
CA LEU A 2 -15.31 1.26 -31.17
C LEU A 2 -15.99 2.32 -32.07
N ASN A 3 -16.78 3.25 -31.51
CA ASN A 3 -17.45 4.29 -32.32
C ASN A 3 -16.45 5.19 -33.07
N ARG A 4 -15.27 5.42 -32.51
CA ARG A 4 -14.21 6.17 -33.19
C ARG A 4 -13.63 5.38 -34.35
N TYR A 5 -13.21 4.14 -34.11
CA TYR A 5 -12.66 3.25 -35.15
C TYR A 5 -13.64 3.03 -36.30
N TYR A 6 -14.92 2.83 -35.99
CA TYR A 6 -15.97 2.71 -37.00
C TYR A 6 -16.06 3.95 -37.90
N ARG A 7 -16.06 5.15 -37.32
CA ARG A 7 -16.15 6.40 -38.09
C ARG A 7 -14.91 6.63 -38.92
N ASP A 8 -13.73 6.42 -38.34
CA ASP A 8 -12.45 6.57 -39.02
C ASP A 8 -12.34 5.60 -40.21
N GLU A 9 -12.77 4.34 -40.06
CA GLU A 9 -12.82 3.36 -41.16
C GLU A 9 -13.88 3.73 -42.21
N LEU A 10 -15.07 4.19 -41.81
CA LEU A 10 -16.11 4.58 -42.74
C LEU A 10 -15.69 5.79 -43.59
N ASP A 11 -15.03 6.78 -42.97
CA ASP A 11 -14.51 7.95 -43.66
C ASP A 11 -13.37 7.58 -44.62
N CYS A 12 -12.45 6.71 -44.19
CA CYS A 12 -11.39 6.19 -45.04
C CYS A 12 -11.94 5.42 -46.25
N LEU A 13 -12.92 4.55 -46.02
CA LEU A 13 -13.58 3.75 -47.06
C LEU A 13 -14.29 4.63 -48.09
N LYS A 14 -14.95 5.70 -47.64
CA LYS A 14 -15.60 6.69 -48.52
C LYS A 14 -14.57 7.47 -49.34
N GLN A 15 -13.46 7.87 -48.73
CA GLN A 15 -12.40 8.59 -49.42
C GLN A 15 -11.72 7.71 -50.49
N GLN A 16 -11.39 6.46 -50.16
CA GLN A 16 -10.84 5.50 -51.11
C GLN A 16 -11.85 5.15 -52.22
N GLY A 17 -13.13 5.02 -51.87
CA GLY A 17 -14.21 4.79 -52.84
C GLY A 17 -14.30 5.92 -53.87
N ARG A 18 -14.15 7.17 -53.43
CA ARG A 18 -14.11 8.35 -54.32
C ARG A 18 -12.92 8.29 -55.28
N GLU A 19 -11.71 8.09 -54.75
CA GLU A 19 -10.48 8.03 -55.56
C GLU A 19 -10.53 6.87 -56.59
N PHE A 20 -11.07 5.72 -56.17
CA PHE A 20 -11.23 4.57 -57.05
C PHE A 20 -12.30 4.80 -58.15
N ALA A 21 -13.39 5.48 -57.81
CA ALA A 21 -14.46 5.83 -58.74
C ALA A 21 -14.00 6.84 -59.81
N GLU A 22 -13.12 7.78 -59.46
CA GLU A 22 -12.51 8.72 -60.40
C GLU A 22 -11.64 8.00 -61.45
N ALA A 23 -10.90 6.97 -61.03
CA ALA A 23 -10.08 6.15 -61.92
C ALA A 23 -10.90 5.13 -62.74
N ASN A 24 -12.10 4.74 -62.28
CA ASN A 24 -12.93 3.70 -62.90
C ASN A 24 -14.39 4.17 -63.09
N PRO A 25 -14.69 4.93 -64.16
CA PRO A 25 -15.99 5.58 -64.35
C PRO A 25 -17.19 4.62 -64.35
N GLY A 26 -17.01 3.37 -64.78
CA GLY A 26 -18.06 2.35 -64.79
C GLY A 26 -18.52 1.88 -63.40
N LEU A 27 -17.72 2.11 -62.35
CA LEU A 27 -18.01 1.70 -60.97
C LEU A 27 -18.41 2.88 -60.08
N SER A 28 -18.39 4.11 -60.60
CA SER A 28 -18.71 5.35 -59.89
C SER A 28 -20.10 5.35 -59.23
N ARG A 29 -21.07 4.64 -59.81
CA ARG A 29 -22.43 4.53 -59.29
C ARG A 29 -22.52 3.80 -57.93
N PHE A 30 -21.56 2.94 -57.62
CA PHE A 30 -21.56 2.11 -56.42
C PHE A 30 -20.64 2.64 -55.30
N LEU A 31 -19.59 3.39 -55.65
CA LEU A 31 -18.50 3.76 -54.73
C LEU A 31 -18.28 5.27 -54.55
N SER A 32 -19.02 6.13 -55.26
CA SER A 32 -18.93 7.58 -55.08
C SER A 32 -19.61 8.06 -53.79
N GLU A 33 -19.23 9.25 -53.31
CA GLU A 33 -19.73 9.89 -52.07
C GLU A 33 -21.26 9.99 -51.94
N ARG A 34 -22.00 9.82 -53.04
CA ARG A 34 -23.46 9.78 -53.07
C ARG A 34 -23.93 8.51 -53.77
N SER A 35 -23.69 7.36 -53.15
CA SER A 35 -24.40 6.13 -53.51
C SER A 35 -25.91 6.40 -53.45
N THR A 36 -26.63 5.99 -54.48
CA THR A 36 -28.10 6.07 -54.52
C THR A 36 -28.77 4.79 -54.02
N ASP A 37 -27.96 3.78 -53.65
CA ASP A 37 -28.39 2.46 -53.21
C ASP A 37 -28.18 2.30 -51.69
N PRO A 38 -29.27 2.26 -50.89
CA PRO A 38 -29.20 2.08 -49.44
C PRO A 38 -28.59 0.73 -49.00
N ASP A 39 -28.67 -0.31 -49.83
CA ASP A 39 -28.16 -1.64 -49.47
C ASP A 39 -26.63 -1.68 -49.60
N VAL A 40 -26.08 -0.98 -50.61
CA VAL A 40 -24.62 -0.81 -50.75
C VAL A 40 -24.06 0.03 -49.60
N GLU A 41 -24.76 1.10 -49.20
CA GLU A 41 -24.34 1.94 -48.07
C GLU A 41 -24.29 1.13 -46.76
N ARG A 42 -25.31 0.31 -46.49
CA ARG A 42 -25.33 -0.60 -45.33
C ARG A 42 -24.23 -1.65 -45.35
N LEU A 43 -23.85 -2.16 -46.52
CA LEU A 43 -22.73 -3.09 -46.65
C LEU A 43 -21.39 -2.42 -46.33
N LEU A 44 -21.20 -1.18 -46.79
CA LEU A 44 -20.00 -0.38 -46.50
C LEU A 44 -19.91 -0.02 -45.01
N GLU A 45 -21.04 0.33 -44.38
CA GLU A 45 -21.13 0.51 -42.92
C GLU A 45 -20.82 -0.78 -42.16
N GLY A 46 -21.38 -1.92 -42.58
CA GLY A 46 -21.08 -3.22 -41.98
C GLY A 46 -19.61 -3.61 -42.10
N PHE A 47 -18.98 -3.33 -43.25
CA PHE A 47 -17.56 -3.55 -43.46
C PHE A 47 -16.69 -2.64 -42.58
N ALA A 48 -16.99 -1.34 -42.53
CA ALA A 48 -16.31 -0.40 -41.65
C ALA A 48 -16.45 -0.79 -40.17
N PHE A 49 -17.59 -1.34 -39.76
CA PHE A 49 -17.80 -1.84 -38.40
C PHE A 49 -16.94 -3.06 -38.07
N LEU A 50 -16.86 -4.04 -38.98
CA LEU A 50 -16.03 -5.23 -38.80
C LEU A 50 -14.53 -4.87 -38.78
N THR A 51 -14.08 -4.05 -39.73
CA THR A 51 -12.69 -3.58 -39.79
C THR A 51 -12.34 -2.71 -38.59
N GLY A 52 -13.27 -1.85 -38.15
CA GLY A 52 -13.12 -1.07 -36.93
C GLY A 52 -12.97 -1.92 -35.67
N ARG A 53 -13.73 -3.02 -35.54
CA ARG A 53 -13.52 -4.00 -34.44
C ARG A 53 -12.18 -4.72 -34.56
N MET A 54 -11.75 -5.05 -35.77
CA MET A 54 -10.46 -5.72 -35.98
C MET A 54 -9.31 -4.80 -35.59
N ARG A 55 -9.37 -3.51 -35.96
CA ARG A 55 -8.38 -2.51 -35.54
C ARG A 55 -8.40 -2.23 -34.05
N GLU A 56 -9.57 -2.08 -33.45
CA GLU A 56 -9.71 -1.96 -31.99
C GLU A 56 -9.01 -3.15 -31.31
N LYS A 57 -9.27 -4.38 -31.79
CA LYS A 57 -8.66 -5.58 -31.24
C LYS A 57 -7.13 -5.65 -31.45
N VAL A 58 -6.63 -5.28 -32.63
CA VAL A 58 -5.18 -5.27 -32.92
C VAL A 58 -4.44 -4.22 -32.08
N GLU A 59 -5.04 -3.04 -31.90
CA GLU A 59 -4.48 -2.00 -31.03
C GLU A 59 -4.56 -2.41 -29.55
N ASP A 60 -5.60 -3.14 -29.14
CA ASP A 60 -5.74 -3.74 -27.81
C ASP A 60 -4.77 -4.92 -27.56
N GLU A 61 -4.22 -5.56 -28.59
CA GLU A 61 -3.20 -6.63 -28.47
C GLU A 61 -1.78 -6.10 -28.21
N PHE A 62 -1.48 -4.84 -28.51
CA PHE A 62 -0.18 -4.22 -28.23
C PHE A 62 0.19 -4.16 -26.73
N PRO A 63 -0.78 -3.94 -25.81
CA PRO A 63 -0.65 -4.20 -24.38
C PRO A 63 -0.11 -5.59 -24.02
N GLU A 64 -0.45 -6.67 -24.72
CA GLU A 64 -0.06 -8.03 -24.33
C GLU A 64 1.46 -8.26 -24.46
N LEU A 65 2.05 -7.74 -25.55
CA LEU A 65 3.50 -7.78 -25.77
C LEU A 65 4.25 -6.89 -24.78
N THR A 66 3.77 -5.66 -24.58
CA THR A 66 4.41 -4.69 -23.68
C THR A 66 4.26 -5.09 -22.22
N HIS A 67 3.10 -5.61 -21.80
CA HIS A 67 2.87 -6.15 -20.46
C HIS A 67 3.73 -7.37 -20.17
N SER A 68 3.97 -8.24 -21.15
CA SER A 68 4.86 -9.40 -20.97
C SER A 68 6.31 -8.96 -20.72
N LEU A 69 6.79 -7.97 -21.47
CA LEU A 69 8.11 -7.37 -21.26
C LEU A 69 8.22 -6.63 -19.92
N ILE A 70 7.20 -5.84 -19.56
CA ILE A 70 7.12 -5.17 -18.26
C ILE A 70 7.01 -6.20 -17.13
N SER A 71 6.32 -7.32 -17.32
CA SER A 71 6.23 -8.39 -16.33
C SER A 71 7.59 -9.04 -16.08
N MET A 72 8.42 -9.17 -17.12
CA MET A 72 9.78 -9.70 -17.00
C MET A 72 10.72 -8.75 -16.26
N LEU A 73 10.59 -7.44 -16.50
CA LEU A 73 11.49 -6.45 -15.93
C LEU A 73 10.98 -5.94 -14.55
N TRP A 74 9.68 -5.68 -14.43
CA TRP A 74 8.99 -4.96 -13.34
C TRP A 74 7.56 -5.48 -13.09
N PRO A 75 7.40 -6.71 -12.59
CA PRO A 75 6.07 -7.34 -12.42
C PRO A 75 5.16 -6.60 -11.43
N ASN A 76 5.73 -5.80 -10.52
CA ASN A 76 4.96 -5.10 -9.49
C ASN A 76 4.19 -3.87 -9.97
N TYR A 77 4.52 -3.33 -11.16
CA TYR A 77 3.87 -2.13 -11.69
C TYR A 77 2.55 -2.46 -12.41
N LEU A 78 2.32 -3.73 -12.74
CA LEU A 78 1.08 -4.22 -13.33
C LEU A 78 0.10 -4.73 -12.26
N ARG A 79 0.51 -4.73 -10.98
CA ARG A 79 -0.33 -5.21 -9.88
C ARG A 79 -1.23 -4.09 -9.36
N PRO A 80 -2.47 -4.39 -8.96
CA PRO A 80 -3.30 -3.43 -8.26
C PRO A 80 -2.64 -3.03 -6.94
N VAL A 81 -2.81 -1.78 -6.53
CA VAL A 81 -2.35 -1.29 -5.22
C VAL A 81 -3.41 -1.64 -4.20
N PRO A 82 -3.13 -2.55 -3.24
CA PRO A 82 -4.11 -2.92 -2.21
C PRO A 82 -4.38 -1.73 -1.28
N SER A 83 -5.55 -1.74 -0.65
CA SER A 83 -5.84 -0.75 0.38
C SER A 83 -4.89 -0.91 1.58
N MET A 84 -4.47 0.23 2.13
CA MET A 84 -3.55 0.32 3.26
C MET A 84 -4.12 1.26 4.32
N THR A 85 -3.72 1.05 5.57
CA THR A 85 -4.10 1.91 6.69
C THR A 85 -3.02 1.88 7.78
N ILE A 86 -3.08 2.80 8.73
CA ILE A 86 -2.31 2.72 9.97
C ILE A 86 -3.20 2.10 11.05
N MET A 87 -2.68 1.08 11.72
CA MET A 87 -3.34 0.41 12.85
C MET A 87 -2.64 0.82 14.14
N GLN A 88 -3.42 1.20 15.16
CA GLN A 88 -2.92 1.51 16.49
C GLN A 88 -3.38 0.43 17.49
N PHE A 89 -2.44 -0.05 18.30
CA PHE A 89 -2.71 -1.00 19.37
C PHE A 89 -2.68 -0.31 20.73
N THR A 90 -3.82 -0.21 21.39
CA THR A 90 -3.88 0.36 22.75
C THR A 90 -3.88 -0.77 23.77
N PRO A 91 -2.78 -0.98 24.53
CA PRO A 91 -2.78 -1.96 25.60
C PRO A 91 -3.79 -1.57 26.67
N LYS A 92 -4.49 -2.56 27.23
CA LYS A 92 -5.38 -2.33 28.36
C LYS A 92 -4.55 -2.12 29.63
N PRO A 93 -4.93 -1.17 30.51
CA PRO A 93 -4.21 -0.94 31.75
C PRO A 93 -4.08 -2.21 32.61
N GLY A 94 -2.91 -2.41 33.21
CA GLY A 94 -2.56 -3.54 34.07
C GLY A 94 -2.37 -4.88 33.36
N VAL A 95 -2.42 -4.94 32.02
CA VAL A 95 -2.25 -6.20 31.27
C VAL A 95 -0.79 -6.48 30.91
N LEU A 96 -0.01 -5.44 30.62
CA LEU A 96 1.40 -5.59 30.26
C LEU A 96 2.28 -5.42 31.49
N SER A 97 3.05 -6.45 31.84
CA SER A 97 4.10 -6.31 32.86
C SER A 97 5.48 -5.99 32.25
N GLY A 98 5.60 -6.06 30.92
CA GLY A 98 6.84 -5.83 30.17
C GLY A 98 6.58 -5.79 28.67
N ARG A 99 7.65 -5.86 27.87
CA ARG A 99 7.55 -5.82 26.40
C ARG A 99 6.76 -7.01 25.83
N GLN A 100 5.74 -6.73 25.03
CA GLN A 100 5.03 -7.72 24.22
C GLN A 100 5.11 -7.34 22.74
N THR A 101 5.33 -8.33 21.87
CA THR A 101 5.49 -8.09 20.43
C THR A 101 4.23 -8.48 19.66
N VAL A 102 3.80 -7.61 18.73
CA VAL A 102 2.87 -7.95 17.65
C VAL A 102 3.69 -8.19 16.39
N GLU A 103 3.69 -9.44 15.93
CA GLU A 103 4.48 -9.89 14.79
C GLU A 103 4.00 -9.26 13.47
N VAL A 104 4.93 -9.16 12.52
CA VAL A 104 4.60 -8.87 11.12
C VAL A 104 3.68 -9.96 10.54
N GLY A 105 2.72 -9.57 9.71
CA GLY A 105 1.77 -10.49 9.11
C GLY A 105 0.60 -10.87 10.03
N THR A 106 0.50 -10.30 11.23
CA THR A 106 -0.65 -10.50 12.13
C THR A 106 -1.93 -10.06 11.43
N THR A 107 -2.91 -10.96 11.33
CA THR A 107 -4.17 -10.70 10.63
C THR A 107 -5.13 -9.89 11.49
N LEU A 108 -5.74 -8.87 10.90
CA LEU A 108 -6.72 -7.98 11.51
C LEU A 108 -7.98 -7.98 10.64
N ALA A 109 -9.14 -8.19 11.23
CA ALA A 109 -10.42 -8.14 10.52
C ALA A 109 -11.10 -6.79 10.75
N ALA A 110 -11.48 -6.13 9.66
CA ALA A 110 -12.38 -4.99 9.72
C ALA A 110 -13.81 -5.43 10.07
N ARG A 111 -14.67 -4.46 10.40
CA ARG A 111 -16.11 -4.72 10.52
C ARG A 111 -16.66 -5.22 9.18
N PRO A 112 -17.52 -6.25 9.16
CA PRO A 112 -18.07 -6.77 7.91
C PRO A 112 -18.84 -5.71 7.14
N ILE A 113 -18.60 -5.64 5.83
CA ILE A 113 -19.36 -4.86 4.86
C ILE A 113 -20.02 -5.90 3.95
N GLU A 114 -21.34 -5.84 3.78
CA GLU A 114 -22.09 -6.84 2.97
C GLU A 114 -21.81 -8.30 3.39
N GLY A 115 -21.66 -8.51 4.71
CA GLY A 115 -21.40 -9.83 5.29
C GLY A 115 -19.96 -10.34 5.14
N THR A 116 -19.05 -9.56 4.53
CA THR A 116 -17.63 -9.94 4.37
C THR A 116 -16.72 -8.97 5.10
N ALA A 117 -15.83 -9.49 5.94
CA ALA A 117 -14.83 -8.70 6.64
C ALA A 117 -13.57 -8.55 5.77
N CYS A 118 -13.18 -7.32 5.44
CA CYS A 118 -11.87 -7.06 4.85
C CYS A 118 -10.77 -7.45 5.84
N ARG A 119 -9.79 -8.21 5.39
CA ARG A 119 -8.69 -8.70 6.22
C ARG A 119 -7.42 -7.93 5.88
N PHE A 120 -6.83 -7.31 6.88
CA PHE A 120 -5.55 -6.65 6.78
C PHE A 120 -4.49 -7.51 7.47
N ARG A 121 -3.22 -7.32 7.10
CA ARG A 121 -2.09 -7.85 7.86
C ARG A 121 -1.14 -6.72 8.24
N THR A 122 -0.54 -6.80 9.43
CA THR A 122 0.50 -5.84 9.86
C THR A 122 1.71 -5.92 8.94
N CYS A 123 2.28 -4.77 8.56
CA CYS A 123 3.46 -4.70 7.71
C CYS A 123 4.76 -4.67 8.52
N HIS A 124 4.75 -4.09 9.72
CA HIS A 124 5.91 -4.01 10.61
C HIS A 124 5.60 -4.70 11.93
N GLU A 125 6.66 -5.13 12.62
CA GLU A 125 6.58 -5.56 14.01
C GLU A 125 6.28 -4.35 14.92
N VAL A 126 5.46 -4.56 15.97
CA VAL A 126 5.19 -3.55 17.00
C VAL A 126 5.55 -4.08 18.38
N SER A 127 6.50 -3.43 19.04
CA SER A 127 6.76 -3.65 20.46
C SER A 127 5.82 -2.80 21.32
N LEU A 128 4.95 -3.46 22.08
CA LEU A 128 4.06 -2.88 23.07
C LEU A 128 4.77 -2.84 24.42
N TYR A 129 4.67 -1.70 25.10
CA TYR A 129 5.25 -1.49 26.42
C TYR A 129 4.14 -1.08 27.40
N PRO A 130 4.36 -1.21 28.72
CA PRO A 130 3.46 -0.65 29.73
C PRO A 130 3.61 0.88 29.85
N LEU A 131 3.53 1.58 28.71
CA LEU A 131 3.51 3.04 28.64
C LEU A 131 2.18 3.49 28.04
N ILE A 132 1.46 4.34 28.75
CA ILE A 132 0.18 4.92 28.32
C ILE A 132 0.43 6.34 27.82
N HIS A 133 -0.12 6.66 26.66
CA HIS A 133 -0.03 8.00 26.09
C HIS A 133 -0.83 9.00 26.94
N ALA A 134 -0.16 9.86 27.70
CA ALA A 134 -0.80 10.82 28.61
C ALA A 134 -1.11 12.18 27.94
N GLY A 135 -0.42 12.52 26.86
CA GLY A 135 -0.72 13.72 26.07
C GLY A 135 0.48 14.28 25.31
N VAL A 136 0.19 15.11 24.31
CA VAL A 136 1.19 15.84 23.51
C VAL A 136 0.97 17.33 23.65
N GLN A 137 2.04 18.06 23.95
CA GLN A 137 1.99 19.51 24.05
C GLN A 137 3.12 20.13 23.24
N ALA A 138 2.84 21.27 22.61
CA ALA A 138 3.85 22.09 21.96
C ALA A 138 3.91 23.45 22.65
N GLN A 139 5.07 23.77 23.19
CA GLN A 139 5.36 25.06 23.80
C GLN A 139 6.16 25.90 22.81
N HIS A 140 5.75 27.14 22.59
CA HIS A 140 6.38 28.03 21.63
C HIS A 140 7.02 29.21 22.37
N SER A 141 8.31 29.42 22.14
CA SER A 141 9.01 30.65 22.50
C SER A 141 9.16 31.54 21.26
N ARG A 142 9.81 32.70 21.40
CA ARG A 142 10.10 33.59 20.26
C ARG A 142 11.09 32.98 19.26
N GLU A 143 11.93 32.06 19.70
CA GLU A 143 13.07 31.56 18.92
C GLU A 143 13.00 30.06 18.64
N ALA A 144 12.30 29.30 19.49
CA ALA A 144 12.25 27.84 19.43
C ALA A 144 10.86 27.30 19.77
N SER A 145 10.63 26.04 19.42
CA SER A 145 9.49 25.29 19.92
C SER A 145 9.97 24.01 20.60
N ILE A 146 9.26 23.61 21.65
CA ILE A 146 9.50 22.39 22.40
C ILE A 146 8.25 21.54 22.25
N LEU A 147 8.42 20.33 21.73
CA LEU A 147 7.37 19.33 21.65
C LEU A 147 7.58 18.33 22.77
N GLU A 148 6.55 18.11 23.57
CA GLU A 148 6.57 17.21 24.72
C GLU A 148 5.57 16.08 24.51
N LEU A 149 6.03 14.84 24.68
CA LEU A 149 5.19 13.65 24.77
C LEU A 149 5.25 13.13 26.19
N ALA A 150 4.14 13.21 26.91
CA ALA A 150 4.00 12.66 28.25
C ALA A 150 3.48 11.23 28.18
N LEU A 151 4.11 10.34 28.97
CA LEU A 151 3.82 8.93 29.06
C LEU A 151 3.66 8.54 30.53
N ASP A 152 2.55 7.88 30.86
CA ASP A 152 2.36 7.29 32.18
C ASP A 152 2.90 5.85 32.16
N VAL A 153 3.63 5.46 33.20
CA VAL A 153 4.21 4.12 33.33
C VAL A 153 3.22 3.25 34.09
N ASP A 154 2.69 2.23 33.41
CA ASP A 154 1.68 1.32 33.95
C ASP A 154 2.31 -0.05 34.29
N SER A 155 3.32 -0.02 35.17
CA SER A 155 4.02 -1.22 35.62
C SER A 155 4.62 -1.04 37.01
N ASP A 156 4.58 -2.12 37.81
CA ASP A 156 5.24 -2.21 39.12
C ASP A 156 6.72 -2.64 39.01
N GLN A 157 7.26 -2.75 37.79
CA GLN A 157 8.67 -3.08 37.57
C GLN A 157 9.53 -1.81 37.49
N PRO A 158 10.82 -1.88 37.86
CA PRO A 158 11.75 -0.78 37.59
C PRO A 158 11.90 -0.56 36.07
N LEU A 159 12.21 0.67 35.67
CA LEU A 159 12.21 1.05 34.24
C LEU A 159 13.22 0.25 33.41
N ASP A 160 14.35 -0.12 34.00
CA ASP A 160 15.37 -0.96 33.34
C ASP A 160 14.89 -2.40 33.10
N ALA A 161 13.91 -2.91 33.83
CA ALA A 161 13.35 -4.23 33.58
C ALA A 161 12.36 -4.27 32.40
N LEU A 162 11.87 -3.10 31.95
CA LEU A 162 10.86 -3.01 30.89
C LEU A 162 11.40 -3.33 29.48
N ASN A 163 12.72 -3.33 29.30
CA ASN A 163 13.41 -3.63 28.03
C ASN A 163 12.95 -2.75 26.86
N ILE A 164 12.83 -1.45 27.09
CA ILE A 164 12.40 -0.46 26.09
C ILE A 164 13.63 -0.01 25.29
N ASP A 165 14.07 -0.84 24.35
CA ASP A 165 15.23 -0.49 23.51
C ASP A 165 14.85 0.47 22.36
N HIS A 166 13.70 0.23 21.73
CA HIS A 166 13.19 1.06 20.65
C HIS A 166 11.77 1.51 20.95
N LEU A 167 11.52 2.84 20.94
CA LEU A 167 10.19 3.41 21.04
C LEU A 167 9.79 4.04 19.71
N ARG A 168 8.86 3.39 19.01
CA ARG A 168 8.33 3.83 17.72
C ARG A 168 7.21 4.85 17.90
N LEU A 169 7.36 6.01 17.25
CA LEU A 169 6.36 7.07 17.23
C LEU A 169 5.82 7.24 15.80
N HIS A 170 4.50 7.22 15.67
CA HIS A 170 3.83 7.57 14.42
C HIS A 170 3.36 9.02 14.44
N LEU A 171 3.70 9.77 13.40
CA LEU A 171 3.23 11.14 13.20
C LEU A 171 1.84 11.12 12.56
N GLY A 172 0.83 10.91 13.40
CA GLY A 172 -0.57 10.79 13.01
C GLY A 172 -1.29 12.12 12.77
N GLY A 173 -2.62 12.07 12.68
CA GLY A 173 -3.48 13.22 12.35
C GLY A 173 -3.56 13.58 10.87
N GLY A 174 -2.64 13.06 10.04
CA GLY A 174 -2.58 13.34 8.61
C GLY A 174 -2.28 14.82 8.29
N GLY A 175 -2.20 15.16 7.00
CA GLY A 175 -2.14 16.56 6.58
C GLY A 175 -0.78 17.26 6.77
N TYR A 176 -0.83 18.57 7.01
CA TYR A 176 0.31 19.48 7.05
C TYR A 176 1.15 19.37 8.33
N THR A 177 0.49 19.20 9.48
CA THR A 177 1.16 19.14 10.80
C THR A 177 2.08 17.93 10.89
N ALA A 178 1.62 16.72 10.53
CA ALA A 178 2.46 15.52 10.53
C ALA A 178 3.73 15.67 9.68
N ARG A 179 3.60 16.23 8.47
CA ARG A 179 4.74 16.50 7.57
C ARG A 179 5.69 17.56 8.12
N SER A 180 5.13 18.59 8.76
CA SER A 180 5.92 19.63 9.42
C SER A 180 6.69 19.03 10.62
N LEU A 181 6.04 18.23 11.45
CA LEU A 181 6.69 17.53 12.55
C LEU A 181 7.78 16.59 12.05
N TYR A 182 7.54 15.85 10.97
CA TYR A 182 8.55 14.97 10.36
C TYR A 182 9.80 15.75 9.95
N LEU A 183 9.63 16.90 9.27
CA LEU A 183 10.73 17.77 8.90
C LEU A 183 11.44 18.38 10.13
N TRP A 184 10.69 18.80 11.15
CA TRP A 184 11.27 19.40 12.36
C TRP A 184 12.07 18.39 13.18
N LEU A 185 11.55 17.18 13.34
CA LEU A 185 12.23 16.08 14.01
C LEU A 185 13.49 15.63 13.24
N GLY A 186 13.43 15.57 11.91
CA GLY A 186 14.55 15.11 11.08
C GLY A 186 15.63 16.15 10.82
N HIS A 187 15.28 17.44 10.75
CA HIS A 187 16.21 18.49 10.29
C HIS A 187 16.44 19.63 11.28
N TYR A 188 15.45 19.95 12.13
CA TYR A 188 15.52 21.09 13.06
C TYR A 188 15.59 20.67 14.53
N LEU A 189 15.83 19.39 14.84
CA LEU A 189 16.00 18.90 16.21
C LEU A 189 17.34 19.38 16.77
N ALA A 190 17.30 20.25 17.76
CA ALA A 190 18.49 20.79 18.42
C ALA A 190 18.93 19.89 19.60
N ARG A 191 17.97 19.48 20.44
CA ARG A 191 18.19 18.62 21.60
C ARG A 191 17.03 17.65 21.80
N LEU A 192 17.34 16.49 22.36
CA LEU A 192 16.38 15.52 22.84
C LEU A 192 16.63 15.33 24.33
N GLU A 193 15.57 15.34 25.13
CA GLU A 193 15.67 15.19 26.58
C GLU A 193 14.61 14.17 27.05
N LEU A 194 14.98 13.36 28.03
CA LEU A 194 14.08 12.44 28.72
C LEU A 194 13.95 12.93 30.17
N GLU A 195 12.74 13.27 30.58
CA GLU A 195 12.41 13.53 31.98
C GLU A 195 11.80 12.28 32.63
N ILE A 196 12.30 11.90 33.79
CA ILE A 196 11.83 10.75 34.59
C ILE A 196 11.46 11.26 35.99
N ASP A 197 10.16 11.37 36.28
CA ASP A 197 9.63 11.94 37.53
C ASP A 197 10.32 13.28 37.94
N GLY A 198 10.59 14.15 36.97
CA GLY A 198 11.22 15.47 37.16
C GLY A 198 12.73 15.51 36.97
N ASP A 199 13.42 14.36 36.95
CA ASP A 199 14.86 14.30 36.64
C ASP A 199 15.07 14.33 35.12
N VAL A 200 15.76 15.36 34.62
CA VAL A 200 15.99 15.55 33.18
C VAL A 200 17.35 14.99 32.76
N VAL A 201 17.33 14.09 31.78
CA VAL A 201 18.52 13.46 31.19
C VAL A 201 18.61 13.84 29.69
N PRO A 202 19.72 14.44 29.23
CA PRO A 202 19.91 14.73 27.82
C PRO A 202 20.16 13.44 27.03
N LEU A 203 19.45 13.28 25.91
CA LEU A 203 19.63 12.16 24.99
C LEU A 203 20.37 12.62 23.70
N PRO A 204 21.24 11.77 23.13
CA PRO A 204 21.80 11.99 21.80
C PRO A 204 20.72 12.09 20.72
N ARG A 205 20.84 13.07 19.82
CA ARG A 205 19.85 13.33 18.75
C ARG A 205 19.81 12.23 17.68
N ASP A 206 20.92 11.52 17.49
CA ASP A 206 21.10 10.41 16.55
C ASP A 206 20.35 9.14 16.99
N MET A 207 19.81 9.12 18.21
CA MET A 207 18.85 8.10 18.63
C MET A 207 17.52 8.21 17.87
N LEU A 208 17.19 9.34 17.24
CA LEU A 208 15.97 9.49 16.47
C LEU A 208 16.20 9.14 14.99
N VAL A 209 15.63 8.04 14.52
CA VAL A 209 15.86 7.49 13.18
C VAL A 209 14.54 7.38 12.41
N PRO A 210 14.47 7.82 11.14
CA PRO A 210 13.26 7.65 10.32
C PRO A 210 13.02 6.18 9.96
N VAL A 211 11.75 5.81 9.84
CA VAL A 211 11.31 4.44 9.53
C VAL A 211 10.56 4.42 8.19
N GLY A 212 10.63 3.29 7.47
CA GLY A 212 9.93 3.09 6.18
C GLY A 212 10.84 2.84 4.97
N PHE A 213 12.14 3.16 5.09
CA PHE A 213 13.08 3.10 3.95
C PHE A 213 13.78 1.75 3.82
N GLU A 214 13.91 0.99 4.91
CA GLU A 214 14.57 -0.32 4.89
C GLU A 214 13.74 -1.41 4.20
N ARG A 215 14.40 -2.51 3.86
CA ARG A 215 13.77 -3.66 3.21
C ARG A 215 12.65 -4.29 4.04
N GLU A 216 12.90 -4.47 5.33
CA GLU A 216 11.97 -5.03 6.31
C GLU A 216 10.74 -4.14 6.56
N HIS A 217 10.83 -2.87 6.18
CA HIS A 217 9.71 -1.93 6.25
C HIS A 217 8.82 -1.94 5.01
N ALA A 218 9.02 -2.86 4.06
CA ALA A 218 8.19 -3.00 2.86
C ALA A 218 6.70 -3.20 3.20
N LEU A 219 5.83 -2.49 2.51
CA LEU A 219 4.38 -2.71 2.55
C LEU A 219 3.95 -3.69 1.46
N LEU A 220 4.50 -3.50 0.26
CA LEU A 220 4.19 -4.32 -0.91
C LEU A 220 5.17 -5.49 -1.04
N PRO A 221 4.69 -6.69 -1.43
CA PRO A 221 5.57 -7.79 -1.79
C PRO A 221 6.50 -7.36 -2.94
N TYR A 222 7.81 -7.27 -2.66
CA TYR A 222 8.79 -6.80 -3.63
C TYR A 222 9.83 -7.89 -3.94
N PRO A 223 10.10 -8.19 -5.23
CA PRO A 223 11.01 -9.26 -5.61
C PRO A 223 12.43 -8.96 -5.13
N ARG A 224 13.15 -10.01 -4.73
CA ARG A 224 14.44 -9.85 -4.05
C ARG A 224 15.57 -9.35 -4.94
N ASN A 225 15.42 -9.51 -6.25
CA ASN A 225 16.36 -9.16 -7.30
C ASN A 225 16.12 -7.76 -7.90
N ALA A 226 15.12 -7.01 -7.40
CA ALA A 226 14.81 -5.67 -7.89
C ALA A 226 15.33 -4.57 -6.93
N HIS A 227 15.59 -3.38 -7.48
CA HIS A 227 16.12 -2.25 -6.73
C HIS A 227 15.05 -1.66 -5.79
N GLN A 228 15.36 -1.53 -4.49
CA GLN A 228 14.38 -1.09 -3.47
C GLN A 228 13.89 0.35 -3.66
N GLY A 229 14.67 1.21 -4.30
CA GLY A 229 14.31 2.61 -4.52
C GLY A 229 12.98 2.80 -5.25
N TYR A 230 12.64 1.89 -6.17
CA TYR A 230 11.35 1.92 -6.88
C TYR A 230 10.18 1.52 -5.98
N ARG A 231 10.40 0.55 -5.08
CA ARG A 231 9.43 0.21 -4.03
C ARG A 231 9.12 1.43 -3.17
N ILE A 232 10.16 2.09 -2.67
CA ILE A 232 10.03 3.27 -1.80
C ILE A 232 9.25 4.37 -2.53
N LEU A 233 9.57 4.66 -3.79
CA LEU A 233 8.86 5.66 -4.58
C LEU A 233 7.38 5.31 -4.76
N GLN A 234 7.08 4.05 -5.10
CA GLN A 234 5.72 3.56 -5.27
C GLN A 234 4.92 3.67 -3.96
N GLU A 235 5.48 3.15 -2.86
CA GLU A 235 4.85 3.18 -1.53
C GLU A 235 4.65 4.62 -1.05
N TYR A 236 5.63 5.52 -1.26
CA TYR A 236 5.52 6.91 -0.86
C TYR A 236 4.43 7.66 -1.63
N LEU A 237 4.30 7.42 -2.94
CA LEU A 237 3.28 8.05 -3.76
C LEU A 237 1.87 7.49 -3.47
N CYS A 238 1.76 6.21 -3.14
CA CYS A 238 0.48 5.57 -2.83
C CYS A 238 0.02 5.82 -1.39
N PHE A 239 0.93 5.77 -0.42
CA PHE A 239 0.61 5.84 1.01
C PHE A 239 1.73 6.50 1.83
N PRO A 240 1.90 7.85 1.73
CA PRO A 240 2.95 8.59 2.42
C PRO A 240 2.99 8.37 3.94
N GLN A 241 1.84 8.11 4.56
CA GLN A 241 1.69 7.93 6.00
C GLN A 241 2.54 6.76 6.54
N ALA A 242 2.86 5.76 5.73
CA ALA A 242 3.76 4.68 6.14
C ALA A 242 5.21 5.12 6.38
N PHE A 243 5.58 6.32 5.91
CA PHE A 243 6.90 6.94 6.12
C PHE A 243 6.88 7.99 7.23
N HIS A 244 5.73 8.23 7.86
CA HIS A 244 5.58 9.18 8.96
C HIS A 244 5.88 8.52 10.31
N PHE A 245 6.99 7.80 10.39
CA PHE A 245 7.42 7.09 11.58
C PHE A 245 8.85 7.48 11.94
N VAL A 246 9.10 7.62 13.23
CA VAL A 246 10.43 7.81 13.81
C VAL A 246 10.61 6.85 14.97
N ASP A 247 11.77 6.22 15.04
CA ASP A 247 12.17 5.37 16.15
C ASP A 247 13.13 6.12 17.05
N LEU A 248 12.87 6.07 18.36
CA LEU A 248 13.85 6.43 19.37
C LEU A 248 14.59 5.16 19.80
N VAL A 249 15.82 4.99 19.31
CA VAL A 249 16.61 3.76 19.45
C VAL A 249 17.61 3.82 20.62
N GLY A 250 17.86 2.69 21.26
CA GLY A 250 18.79 2.58 22.37
C GLY A 250 18.31 3.21 23.68
N LEU A 251 17.00 3.40 23.85
CA LEU A 251 16.42 4.10 25.01
C LEU A 251 16.69 3.36 26.33
N GLN A 252 16.75 2.03 26.28
CA GLN A 252 16.94 1.14 27.43
C GLN A 252 18.13 1.52 28.32
N ARG A 253 19.26 1.94 27.72
CA ARG A 253 20.48 2.29 28.48
C ARG A 253 20.35 3.57 29.33
N TRP A 254 19.31 4.36 29.08
CA TRP A 254 19.03 5.63 29.76
C TRP A 254 17.95 5.48 30.83
N LEU A 255 17.34 4.30 30.94
CA LEU A 255 16.33 3.99 31.94
C LEU A 255 17.00 3.51 33.23
N PRO A 256 16.75 4.18 34.38
CA PRO A 256 17.37 3.83 35.65
C PRO A 256 16.72 2.59 36.28
N ALA A 257 17.48 1.88 37.12
CA ALA A 257 17.01 0.77 37.94
C ALA A 257 16.15 1.23 39.13
N ARG A 258 15.09 2.01 38.85
CA ARG A 258 14.10 2.49 39.82
C ARG A 258 12.71 2.51 39.19
N HIS A 259 11.69 2.51 40.04
CA HIS A 259 10.32 2.77 39.63
C HIS A 259 10.17 4.23 39.22
N ALA A 260 9.33 4.48 38.22
CA ALA A 260 8.89 5.81 37.87
C ALA A 260 7.42 5.80 37.53
N SER A 261 6.74 6.91 37.80
CA SER A 261 5.33 7.08 37.46
C SER A 261 5.14 7.67 36.08
N ARG A 262 6.07 8.52 35.64
CA ARG A 262 5.92 9.35 34.45
C ARG A 262 7.23 9.53 33.70
N LEU A 263 7.14 9.41 32.38
CA LEU A 263 8.20 9.74 31.43
C LEU A 263 7.74 10.89 30.54
N VAL A 264 8.60 11.87 30.29
CA VAL A 264 8.32 12.92 29.29
C VAL A 264 9.47 13.00 28.31
N LEU A 265 9.17 12.79 27.03
CA LEU A 265 10.12 13.00 25.94
C LEU A 265 9.97 14.43 25.43
N ARG A 266 11.06 15.21 25.49
CA ARG A 266 11.10 16.58 25.00
C ARG A 266 11.97 16.67 23.74
N PHE A 267 11.36 17.11 22.65
CA PHE A 267 12.02 17.43 21.39
C PHE A 267 12.17 18.95 21.30
N VAL A 268 13.39 19.44 21.51
CA VAL A 268 13.71 20.87 21.47
C VAL A 268 14.20 21.22 20.08
N PHE A 269 13.48 22.09 19.38
CA PHE A 269 13.81 22.49 18.01
C PHE A 269 14.68 23.76 17.96
N SER A 270 15.51 23.87 16.93
CA SER A 270 16.32 25.07 16.63
C SER A 270 15.53 26.21 16.00
N ARG A 271 14.25 25.98 15.67
CA ARG A 271 13.33 26.94 15.05
C ARG A 271 11.93 26.75 15.61
N THR A 272 11.13 27.80 15.54
CA THR A 272 9.70 27.71 15.88
C THR A 272 8.97 26.79 14.89
N LEU A 273 7.98 26.05 15.38
CA LEU A 273 7.03 25.35 14.52
C LEU A 273 6.19 26.37 13.73
N PRO A 274 5.76 26.05 12.51
CA PRO A 274 4.85 26.92 11.75
C PRO A 274 3.55 27.13 12.53
N THR A 275 2.98 28.33 12.45
CA THR A 275 1.75 28.69 13.18
C THR A 275 0.55 27.82 12.81
N ASP A 276 0.55 27.30 11.58
CA ASP A 276 -0.52 26.42 11.08
C ASP A 276 -0.36 24.96 11.54
N ALA A 277 0.82 24.60 12.05
CA ALA A 277 1.11 23.26 12.57
C ALA A 277 0.60 23.12 14.01
N LYS A 278 -0.73 22.94 14.15
CA LYS A 278 -1.38 22.74 15.45
C LYS A 278 -1.19 21.30 15.93
N VAL A 279 -0.32 21.13 16.91
CA VAL A 279 -0.03 19.83 17.52
C VAL A 279 -1.21 19.37 18.40
N ARG A 280 -1.48 18.07 18.36
CA ARG A 280 -2.52 17.34 19.11
C ARG A 280 -2.00 15.95 19.46
N ASP A 281 -2.66 15.28 20.40
CA ASP A 281 -2.28 13.93 20.86
C ASP A 281 -2.08 12.91 19.74
N GLU A 282 -2.93 12.93 18.70
CA GLU A 282 -2.82 12.02 17.55
C GLU A 282 -1.51 12.14 16.74
N HIS A 283 -0.76 13.24 16.89
CA HIS A 283 0.45 13.50 16.11
C HIS A 283 1.71 12.84 16.67
N LEU A 284 1.69 12.28 17.89
CA LEU A 284 2.75 11.42 18.40
C LEU A 284 2.12 10.14 18.96
N ALA A 285 1.55 9.34 18.07
CA ALA A 285 0.87 8.11 18.44
C ALA A 285 1.87 6.97 18.71
N LEU A 286 1.63 6.23 19.79
CA LEU A 286 2.36 5.00 20.13
C LEU A 286 1.71 3.77 19.49
N TYR A 287 2.50 2.71 19.38
CA TYR A 287 2.02 1.36 19.05
C TYR A 287 1.27 1.28 17.72
N CYS A 288 1.78 2.03 16.74
CA CYS A 288 1.23 2.08 15.39
C CYS A 288 2.06 1.22 14.42
N THR A 289 1.39 0.61 13.45
CA THR A 289 2.02 -0.01 12.28
C THR A 289 1.16 0.21 11.05
N PRO A 290 1.75 0.35 9.85
CA PRO A 290 1.00 0.15 8.61
C PRO A 290 0.41 -1.26 8.57
N ALA A 291 -0.76 -1.38 7.95
CA ALA A 291 -1.42 -2.63 7.64
C ALA A 291 -1.96 -2.60 6.21
N ILE A 292 -1.89 -3.74 5.53
CA ILE A 292 -2.25 -3.88 4.11
C ILE A 292 -3.34 -4.92 3.94
N ASN A 293 -4.33 -4.66 3.07
CA ASN A 293 -5.40 -5.59 2.72
C ASN A 293 -4.88 -6.68 1.77
N LEU A 294 -4.02 -7.54 2.31
CA LEU A 294 -3.52 -8.74 1.67
C LEU A 294 -3.56 -9.88 2.68
N PHE A 295 -4.10 -11.02 2.26
CA PHE A 295 -4.27 -12.19 3.11
C PHE A 295 -4.23 -13.46 2.25
N SER A 296 -3.87 -14.58 2.86
CA SER A 296 -3.92 -15.88 2.22
C SER A 296 -5.37 -16.36 2.12
N HIS A 297 -5.73 -16.89 0.95
CA HIS A 297 -7.06 -17.43 0.67
C HIS A 297 -6.95 -18.58 -0.33
N ASP A 298 -7.61 -19.69 -0.06
CA ASP A 298 -7.66 -20.82 -1.00
C ASP A 298 -8.60 -20.48 -2.16
N ALA A 299 -8.22 -20.84 -3.38
CA ALA A 299 -9.14 -20.73 -4.52
C ALA A 299 -10.12 -21.91 -4.54
N ASP A 300 -11.23 -21.75 -5.24
CA ASP A 300 -12.12 -22.87 -5.57
C ASP A 300 -11.32 -23.94 -6.34
N PRO A 301 -11.53 -25.24 -6.05
CA PRO A 301 -10.81 -26.31 -6.74
C PRO A 301 -11.04 -26.28 -8.25
N ILE A 302 -9.97 -26.48 -9.00
CA ILE A 302 -9.99 -26.53 -10.46
C ILE A 302 -9.80 -27.98 -10.90
N ASP A 303 -10.73 -28.48 -11.72
CA ASP A 303 -10.59 -29.76 -12.39
C ASP A 303 -9.76 -29.60 -13.67
N LEU A 304 -8.55 -30.17 -13.67
CA LEU A 304 -7.60 -30.08 -14.77
C LEU A 304 -7.80 -31.26 -15.74
N ASN A 305 -8.81 -31.14 -16.60
CA ASN A 305 -9.18 -32.17 -17.58
C ASN A 305 -8.36 -32.15 -18.90
N GLY A 306 -7.50 -31.14 -19.11
CA GLY A 306 -6.67 -31.00 -20.31
C GLY A 306 -7.39 -30.52 -21.56
N GLU A 307 -8.69 -30.21 -21.50
CA GLU A 307 -9.47 -29.73 -22.65
C GLU A 307 -9.21 -28.25 -22.98
N ARG A 308 -8.61 -27.51 -22.05
CA ARG A 308 -8.35 -26.07 -22.14
C ARG A 308 -6.88 -25.79 -21.90
N SER A 309 -6.34 -24.82 -22.62
CA SER A 309 -4.98 -24.32 -22.40
C SER A 309 -4.86 -23.53 -21.09
N GLU A 310 -5.96 -22.91 -20.64
CA GLU A 310 -5.98 -22.03 -19.48
C GLU A 310 -7.22 -22.27 -18.62
N TYR A 311 -7.05 -22.13 -17.30
CA TYR A 311 -8.10 -22.29 -16.32
C TYR A 311 -8.20 -21.02 -15.47
N ARG A 312 -9.44 -20.54 -15.29
CA ARG A 312 -9.70 -19.36 -14.47
C ARG A 312 -9.60 -19.70 -12.99
N ILE A 313 -8.75 -18.96 -12.27
CA ILE A 313 -8.66 -19.03 -10.82
C ILE A 313 -9.73 -18.12 -10.22
N CYS A 314 -10.59 -18.68 -9.38
CA CYS A 314 -11.64 -17.96 -8.67
C CYS A 314 -11.45 -18.14 -7.16
N PRO A 315 -11.19 -17.07 -6.38
CA PRO A 315 -11.08 -17.18 -4.93
C PRO A 315 -12.37 -17.67 -4.27
N SER A 316 -13.53 -17.27 -4.81
CA SER A 316 -14.83 -17.77 -4.36
C SER A 316 -15.89 -17.60 -5.47
N SER A 317 -16.49 -18.71 -5.90
CA SER A 317 -17.66 -18.70 -6.80
C SER A 317 -18.92 -18.15 -6.15
N ARG A 318 -19.03 -18.20 -4.82
CA ARG A 318 -20.21 -17.72 -4.07
C ARG A 318 -20.23 -16.20 -3.95
N LEU A 319 -19.08 -15.57 -3.79
CA LEU A 319 -18.92 -14.13 -3.62
C LEU A 319 -17.83 -13.59 -4.56
N PRO A 320 -18.03 -13.66 -5.89
CA PRO A 320 -16.97 -13.40 -6.87
C PRO A 320 -16.50 -11.94 -6.92
N THR A 321 -17.32 -11.00 -6.43
CA THR A 321 -17.00 -9.56 -6.39
C THR A 321 -16.27 -9.14 -5.11
N HIS A 322 -16.15 -10.03 -4.12
CA HIS A 322 -15.59 -9.69 -2.80
C HIS A 322 -14.08 -9.94 -2.72
N TYR A 323 -13.52 -10.64 -3.70
CA TYR A 323 -12.12 -11.08 -3.70
C TYR A 323 -11.49 -10.84 -5.07
N GLU A 324 -10.24 -10.42 -5.05
CA GLU A 324 -9.41 -10.26 -6.24
C GLU A 324 -8.09 -11.00 -6.01
N VAL A 325 -7.58 -11.68 -7.04
CA VAL A 325 -6.31 -12.40 -6.95
C VAL A 325 -5.17 -11.41 -7.05
N PHE A 326 -4.36 -11.30 -6.00
CA PHE A 326 -3.15 -10.47 -6.00
C PHE A 326 -1.92 -11.23 -6.50
N SER A 327 -1.71 -12.45 -5.99
CA SER A 327 -0.66 -13.38 -6.41
C SER A 327 -1.12 -14.81 -6.19
N VAL A 328 -0.53 -15.73 -6.96
CA VAL A 328 -0.62 -17.17 -6.71
C VAL A 328 0.70 -17.59 -6.08
N ASP A 329 0.65 -17.95 -4.80
CA ASP A 329 1.85 -18.23 -4.03
C ASP A 329 2.23 -19.72 -4.04
N VAL A 330 1.22 -20.61 -4.10
CA VAL A 330 1.39 -22.06 -4.11
C VAL A 330 0.31 -22.70 -4.97
N VAL A 331 0.70 -23.66 -5.82
CA VAL A 331 -0.21 -24.55 -6.54
C VAL A 331 -0.03 -25.97 -6.03
N GLN A 332 -1.13 -26.61 -5.62
CA GLN A 332 -1.17 -28.00 -5.19
C GLN A 332 -2.28 -28.74 -5.93
N GLY A 333 -2.03 -29.99 -6.29
CA GLY A 333 -2.98 -30.85 -6.98
C GLY A 333 -3.00 -32.27 -6.42
N TRP A 334 -4.01 -33.03 -6.81
CA TRP A 334 -4.14 -34.45 -6.50
C TRP A 334 -4.25 -35.22 -7.83
N LEU A 335 -3.45 -36.25 -7.99
CA LEU A 335 -3.52 -37.19 -9.10
C LEU A 335 -4.20 -38.47 -8.60
N GLU A 336 -5.28 -38.89 -9.27
CA GLU A 336 -5.83 -40.22 -9.07
C GLU A 336 -4.97 -41.23 -9.84
N SER A 337 -4.43 -42.21 -9.11
CA SER A 337 -3.74 -43.38 -9.68
C SER A 337 -4.49 -44.65 -9.32
N ASP A 338 -4.24 -45.75 -10.05
CA ASP A 338 -4.81 -47.08 -9.75
C ASP A 338 -4.48 -47.58 -8.33
N SER A 339 -3.49 -46.98 -7.66
CA SER A 339 -3.08 -47.30 -6.28
C SER A 339 -3.62 -46.33 -5.20
N GLY A 340 -4.43 -45.33 -5.59
CA GLY A 340 -5.00 -44.32 -4.70
C GLY A 340 -4.68 -42.87 -5.10
N LYS A 341 -5.12 -41.92 -4.28
CA LYS A 341 -4.87 -40.47 -4.47
C LYS A 341 -3.44 -40.12 -4.08
N LEU A 342 -2.62 -39.73 -5.06
CA LEU A 342 -1.28 -39.21 -4.83
C LEU A 342 -1.35 -37.68 -4.77
N ARG A 343 -0.82 -37.09 -3.69
CA ARG A 343 -0.67 -35.64 -3.58
C ARG A 343 0.49 -35.20 -4.48
N GLY A 344 0.23 -34.29 -5.41
CA GLY A 344 1.28 -33.69 -6.23
C GLY A 344 2.19 -32.78 -5.40
N GLU A 345 3.42 -32.59 -5.84
CA GLU A 345 4.34 -31.65 -5.22
C GLU A 345 3.82 -30.21 -5.36
N SER A 346 4.02 -29.40 -4.32
CA SER A 346 3.76 -27.97 -4.36
C SER A 346 4.65 -27.30 -5.39
N ARG A 347 4.05 -26.47 -6.25
CA ARG A 347 4.76 -25.59 -7.17
C ARG A 347 4.57 -24.13 -6.80
#